data_AF-A0A1Q7RKD5-F1
#
_entry.id   AF-A0A1Q7RKD5-F1
#
_cell.length_a   1.000
_cell.length_b   1.000
_cell.length_c   1.000
_cell.angle_alpha   90.00
_cell.angle_beta   90.00
_cell.angle_gamma   90.00
#
_symmetry.space_group_name_H-M   'P 1'
#
loop_
_entity.id
_entity.type
_entity.pdbx_description
1 polymer ?
#
loop_
_entity_poly.entity_id
_entity_poly.type
_entity_poly.pdbx_seq_one_letter_code
_entity_poly.pdbx_strand_id
1 'polypeptide(L)'
;MTRRSTGSARLIVFLLVAGTLSIVLVAYTILHQPPKYPADGDHLTASGPDRCLACHGPDGRRPRGANHPQNNQCFSCHERV
;
A
#
# COMPACT_ATOMS: atom_id res chain seq x y z
N MET A 1 3.46 49.83 15.52
CA MET A 1 4.33 49.04 14.61
C MET A 1 3.78 47.62 14.53
N THR A 2 2.86 47.34 13.61
CA THR A 2 2.22 46.01 13.43
C THR A 2 2.53 45.48 12.04
N ARG A 3 3.72 44.90 11.86
CA ARG A 3 4.11 44.21 10.61
C ARG A 3 4.56 42.78 10.92
N ARG A 4 3.60 41.94 11.31
CA ARG A 4 3.72 40.49 11.44
C ARG A 4 2.39 39.87 10.98
N SER A 5 2.15 39.79 9.68
CA SER A 5 0.89 39.19 9.16
C SER A 5 1.16 38.26 7.98
N THR A 6 2.02 38.66 7.05
CA THR A 6 2.35 37.85 5.86
C THR A 6 3.05 36.54 6.18
N GLY A 7 3.89 36.48 7.23
CA GLY A 7 4.59 35.25 7.64
C GLY A 7 3.64 34.21 8.22
N SER A 8 2.75 34.63 9.11
CA SER A 8 1.79 33.72 9.77
C SER A 8 0.74 33.21 8.81
N ALA A 9 0.21 34.05 7.90
CA ALA A 9 -0.75 33.61 6.89
C ALA A 9 -0.16 32.55 5.93
N ARG A 10 1.09 32.76 5.48
CA ARG A 10 1.81 31.79 4.64
C ARG A 10 2.07 30.48 5.38
N LEU A 11 2.44 30.55 6.65
CA LEU A 11 2.64 29.36 7.49
C LEU A 11 1.34 28.58 7.69
N ILE A 12 0.23 29.27 7.96
CA ILE A 12 -1.09 28.63 8.12
C ILE A 12 -1.48 27.90 6.83
N VAL A 13 -1.35 28.55 5.68
CA VAL A 13 -1.63 27.92 4.38
C VAL A 13 -0.73 26.71 4.15
N PHE A 14 0.57 26.82 4.45
CA PHE A 14 1.50 25.70 4.33
C PHE A 14 1.09 24.50 5.20
N LEU A 15 0.74 24.75 6.47
CA LEU A 15 0.32 23.69 7.39
C LEU A 15 -0.99 23.03 6.97
N LEU A 16 -1.95 23.81 6.44
CA LEU A 16 -3.20 23.26 5.92
C LEU A 16 -2.94 22.35 4.72
N VAL A 17 -2.15 22.81 3.74
CA VAL A 17 -1.82 22.00 2.55
C VAL A 17 -1.05 20.74 2.95
N ALA A 18 -0.01 20.87 3.78
CA ALA A 18 0.77 19.73 4.26
C ALA A 18 -0.12 18.73 5.01
N GLY A 19 -0.97 19.23 5.92
CA GLY A 19 -1.91 18.40 6.68
C GLY A 19 -2.89 17.66 5.77
N THR A 20 -3.50 18.34 4.79
CA THR A 20 -4.39 17.70 3.82
C THR A 20 -3.66 16.63 3.00
N LEU A 21 -2.47 16.91 2.49
CA LEU A 21 -1.68 15.93 1.74
C LEU A 21 -1.32 14.71 2.60
N SER A 22 -0.90 14.92 3.85
CA SER A 22 -0.61 13.83 4.79
C SER A 22 -1.84 12.96 5.06
N ILE A 23 -3.01 13.57 5.30
CA ILE A 23 -4.26 12.84 5.54
C ILE A 23 -4.66 12.02 4.31
N VAL A 24 -4.61 12.62 3.12
CA VAL A 24 -4.93 11.92 1.87
C VAL A 24 -4.01 10.73 1.64
N LEU A 25 -2.71 10.90 1.87
CA LEU A 25 -1.73 9.82 1.73
C LEU A 25 -2.02 8.66 2.69
N VAL A 26 -2.27 8.96 3.97
CA VAL A 26 -2.59 7.94 4.98
C VAL A 26 -3.91 7.23 4.66
N ALA A 27 -4.94 7.97 4.26
CA ALA A 27 -6.20 7.37 3.84
C ALA A 27 -5.99 6.45 2.63
N TYR A 28 -5.19 6.88 1.65
CA TYR A 28 -4.87 6.08 0.48
C TYR A 28 -4.18 4.75 0.85
N THR A 29 -3.20 4.77 1.75
CA THR A 29 -2.47 3.55 2.15
C THR A 29 -3.33 2.58 2.96
N ILE A 30 -4.27 3.08 3.77
CA ILE A 30 -5.22 2.23 4.51
C ILE A 30 -6.22 1.58 3.55
N LEU A 31 -6.72 2.32 2.57
CA LEU A 31 -7.71 1.82 1.60
C LEU A 31 -7.11 0.82 0.60
N HIS A 32 -5.81 0.94 0.28
CA HIS A 32 -5.13 0.11 -0.72
C HIS A 32 -4.13 -0.86 -0.09
N GLN A 33 -4.46 -1.43 1.07
CA GLN A 33 -3.61 -2.45 1.68
C GLN A 33 -3.62 -3.74 0.85
N PRO A 34 -2.46 -4.39 0.69
CA PRO A 34 -2.37 -5.70 0.06
C PRO A 34 -3.15 -6.73 0.89
N PRO A 35 -3.82 -7.70 0.24
CA PRO A 35 -4.54 -8.75 0.95
C PRO A 35 -3.58 -9.65 1.73
N LYS A 36 -3.98 -10.07 2.92
CA LYS A 36 -3.25 -11.08 3.68
C LYS A 36 -3.50 -12.48 3.14
N TYR A 37 -2.50 -13.34 3.22
CA TYR A 37 -2.65 -14.73 2.81
C TYR A 37 -3.10 -15.61 4.00
N PRO A 38 -3.95 -16.63 3.76
CA PRO A 38 -4.49 -17.49 4.81
C PRO A 38 -3.42 -18.43 5.38
N ALA A 39 -3.64 -18.90 6.61
CA ALA A 39 -2.77 -19.87 7.29
C ALA A 39 -3.23 -21.32 7.02
N ASP A 40 -3.35 -21.71 5.74
CA ASP A 40 -3.72 -23.07 5.32
C ASP A 40 -2.53 -23.86 4.75
N GLY A 41 -2.71 -25.17 4.51
CA GLY A 41 -1.64 -26.04 4.03
C GLY A 41 -1.01 -25.61 2.70
N ASP A 42 -1.79 -24.99 1.82
CA ASP A 42 -1.31 -24.53 0.51
C ASP A 42 -0.38 -23.33 0.65
N HIS A 43 -0.66 -22.43 1.60
CA HIS A 43 0.12 -21.21 1.82
C HIS A 43 1.26 -21.41 2.82
N LEU A 44 1.11 -22.33 3.79
CA LEU A 44 2.14 -22.63 4.78
C LEU A 44 3.38 -23.30 4.17
N THR A 45 3.20 -24.04 3.07
CA THR A 45 4.26 -24.78 2.39
C THR A 45 4.89 -24.02 1.22
N ALA A 46 4.31 -22.89 0.83
CA ALA A 46 4.78 -22.07 -0.27
C ALA A 46 6.00 -21.23 0.13
N SER A 47 7.21 -21.77 -0.09
CA SER A 47 8.46 -21.05 0.09
C SER A 47 8.99 -20.50 -1.24
N GLY A 48 8.45 -19.34 -1.63
CA GLY A 48 9.02 -18.53 -2.71
C GLY A 48 8.07 -18.24 -3.87
N PRO A 49 8.43 -17.27 -4.73
CA PRO A 49 7.52 -16.70 -5.72
C PRO A 49 6.95 -17.72 -6.71
N ASP A 50 7.76 -18.68 -7.16
CA ASP A 50 7.34 -19.68 -8.15
C ASP A 50 6.19 -20.56 -7.62
N ARG A 51 6.20 -20.89 -6.33
CA ARG A 51 5.12 -21.65 -5.68
C ARG A 51 3.84 -20.83 -5.60
N CYS A 52 3.94 -19.53 -5.32
CA CYS A 52 2.81 -18.63 -5.33
C CYS A 52 2.19 -18.52 -6.74
N LEU A 53 3.04 -18.38 -7.75
CA LEU A 53 2.64 -18.19 -9.14
C LEU A 53 2.02 -19.45 -9.78
N ALA A 54 2.20 -20.63 -9.21
CA ALA A 54 1.49 -21.84 -9.66
C ALA A 54 -0.05 -21.69 -9.61
N CYS A 55 -0.57 -20.92 -8.66
CA CYS A 55 -2.00 -20.59 -8.54
C CYS A 55 -2.31 -19.12 -8.87
N HIS A 56 -1.36 -18.21 -8.61
CA HIS A 56 -1.52 -16.75 -8.77
C HIS A 56 -0.86 -16.17 -10.03
N GLY A 57 -0.34 -17.02 -10.93
CA GLY A 57 0.14 -16.62 -12.25
C GLY A 57 -1.00 -16.14 -13.17
N PRO A 58 -0.68 -15.60 -14.36
CA PRO A 58 -1.67 -15.07 -15.31
C PRO A 58 -2.78 -16.06 -15.65
N ASP A 59 -2.42 -17.34 -15.82
CA ASP A 59 -3.34 -18.43 -16.16
C ASP A 59 -3.66 -19.32 -14.94
N GLY A 60 -3.31 -18.84 -13.74
CA GLY A 60 -3.52 -19.58 -12.50
C GLY A 60 -4.99 -19.65 -12.10
N ARG A 61 -5.32 -20.56 -11.17
CA ARG A 61 -6.70 -20.70 -10.65
C ARG A 61 -7.21 -19.45 -9.93
N ARG A 62 -6.31 -18.63 -9.40
CA ARG A 62 -6.62 -17.37 -8.69
C ARG A 62 -5.60 -16.30 -9.10
N PRO A 63 -5.67 -15.77 -10.34
CA PRO A 63 -4.65 -14.86 -10.84
C PRO A 63 -4.58 -13.59 -9.99
N ARG A 64 -3.41 -12.95 -9.98
CA ARG A 64 -3.22 -11.63 -9.36
C ARG A 64 -4.17 -10.60 -9.99
N GLY A 65 -4.60 -9.61 -9.18
CA GLY A 65 -5.46 -8.53 -9.66
C GLY A 65 -4.80 -7.71 -10.78
N ALA A 66 -5.62 -7.07 -11.62
CA ALA A 66 -5.14 -6.31 -12.80
C ALA A 66 -4.13 -5.20 -12.46
N ASN A 67 -4.22 -4.63 -11.26
CA ASN A 67 -3.34 -3.56 -10.78
C ASN A 67 -2.17 -4.07 -9.92
N HIS A 68 -1.89 -5.39 -9.92
CA HIS A 68 -0.76 -5.92 -9.17
C HIS A 68 0.56 -5.42 -9.76
N PRO A 69 1.53 -4.95 -8.94
CA PRO A 69 2.85 -4.56 -9.43
C PRO A 69 3.54 -5.69 -10.21
N GLN A 70 4.43 -5.34 -11.15
CA GLN A 70 5.18 -6.36 -11.91
C GLN A 70 6.19 -7.17 -11.07
N ASN A 71 6.46 -6.78 -9.83
CA ASN A 71 7.39 -7.50 -8.98
C ASN A 71 6.80 -8.85 -8.49
N ASN A 72 7.69 -9.78 -8.18
CA ASN A 72 7.36 -11.09 -7.62
C ASN A 72 7.87 -11.25 -6.18
N GLN A 73 8.17 -10.15 -5.49
CA GLN A 73 8.54 -10.20 -4.08
C GLN A 73 7.28 -10.26 -3.21
N CYS A 74 6.56 -11.38 -3.29
CA CYS A 74 5.22 -11.53 -2.72
C CYS A 74 5.18 -11.14 -1.24
N PHE A 75 6.16 -11.59 -0.45
CA PHE A 75 6.22 -11.37 1.00
C PHE A 75 6.66 -9.97 1.42
N SER A 76 7.07 -9.10 0.49
CA SER A 76 7.41 -7.70 0.80
C SER A 76 6.17 -6.85 1.08
N CYS A 77 5.00 -7.31 0.64
CA CYS A 77 3.72 -6.62 0.83
C CYS A 77 2.65 -7.53 1.44
N HIS A 78 2.63 -8.82 1.08
CA HIS A 78 1.64 -9.75 1.59
C HIS A 78 2.10 -10.37 2.90
N GLU A 79 1.36 -10.08 3.97
CA GLU A 79 1.56 -10.66 5.30
C GLU A 79 0.58 -11.81 5.56
N ARG A 80 0.91 -12.65 6.54
CA ARG A 80 0.00 -13.68 7.01
C ARG A 80 -1.16 -13.06 7.79
N VAL A 81 -2.35 -13.66 7.69
CA VAL A 81 -3.47 -13.39 8.61
C VAL A 81 -3.13 -13.71 10.06
#